data_AF-A0A3N5MVS9-F1
#
_entry.id   AF-A0A3N5MVS9-F1
#
_cell.length_a   1.000
_cell.length_b   1.000
_cell.length_c   1.000
_cell.angle_alpha   90.00
_cell.angle_beta   90.00
_cell.angle_gamma   90.00
#
_symmetry.space_group_name_H-M   'P 1'
#
loop_
_entity.id
_entity.type
_entity.pdbx_description
1 polymer ?
#
loop_
_entity_poly.entity_id
_entity_poly.type
_entity_poly.pdbx_seq_one_letter_code
_entity_poly.pdbx_strand_id
1 'polypeptide(L)'
;EEPLREMLDKDPQKVTHLLSRSGAETRGGFPTEHSWHIPLLPRIPVIVLYWPADSEFGSKVKVLFDSTADKFLDVESIMFLVEGLVYNIEAAMSRPVT
;
A
#
# COMPACT_ATOMS: atom_id res chain seq x y z
N GLU A 1 1.23 -8.30 -2.92
CA GLU A 1 1.90 -7.82 -1.68
C GLU A 1 3.42 -7.80 -1.81
N GLU A 2 4.05 -8.87 -2.33
CA GLU A 2 5.52 -8.97 -2.42
C GLU A 2 6.26 -7.77 -3.06
N PRO A 3 5.88 -7.25 -4.25
CA PRO A 3 6.64 -6.14 -4.84
C PRO A 3 6.59 -4.87 -3.98
N LEU A 4 5.46 -4.62 -3.32
CA LEU A 4 5.32 -3.48 -2.41
C LEU A 4 6.18 -3.64 -1.16
N ARG A 5 6.29 -4.87 -0.63
CA ARG A 5 7.18 -5.20 0.49
C ARG A 5 8.63 -4.94 0.12
N GLU A 6 9.11 -5.43 -1.02
CA GLU A 6 10.48 -5.21 -1.48
C GLU A 6 10.81 -3.72 -1.65
N MET A 7 9.87 -2.92 -2.18
CA MET A 7 10.05 -1.47 -2.29
C MET A 7 10.11 -0.78 -0.92
N LEU A 8 9.27 -1.20 0.03
CA LEU A 8 9.24 -0.67 1.40
C LEU A 8 10.48 -1.08 2.21
N ASP A 9 11.00 -2.29 2.00
CA ASP A 9 12.25 -2.74 2.59
C ASP A 9 13.44 -1.91 2.07
N LYS A 10 13.40 -1.53 0.79
CA LYS A 10 14.47 -0.78 0.13
C LYS A 10 14.49 0.71 0.49
N ASP A 11 13.34 1.39 0.43
CA ASP A 11 13.24 2.83 0.70
C ASP A 11 11.81 3.19 1.18
N PRO A 12 11.52 2.97 2.48
CA PRO A 12 10.18 3.18 3.02
C PRO A 12 9.77 4.67 2.98
N GLN A 13 10.73 5.59 3.03
CA GLN A 13 10.47 7.03 2.99
C GLN A 13 9.99 7.46 1.61
N LYS A 14 10.66 7.00 0.54
CA LYS A 14 10.24 7.29 -0.83
C LYS A 14 8.89 6.64 -1.14
N VAL A 15 8.66 5.39 -0.74
CA VAL A 15 7.35 4.75 -0.93
C VAL A 15 6.26 5.50 -0.18
N THR A 16 6.49 5.90 1.07
CA THR A 16 5.54 6.73 1.83
C THR A 16 5.19 8.01 1.08
N HIS A 17 6.20 8.72 0.57
CA HIS A 17 5.98 9.94 -0.22
C HIS A 17 5.14 9.67 -1.49
N LEU A 18 5.43 8.58 -2.21
CA LEU A 18 4.69 8.21 -3.41
C LEU A 18 3.24 7.82 -3.10
N LEU A 19 2.99 7.06 -2.03
CA LEU A 19 1.64 6.75 -1.56
C LEU A 19 0.88 8.03 -1.22
N SER A 20 1.51 8.98 -0.52
CA SER A 20 0.88 10.27 -0.21
C SER A 20 0.53 11.08 -1.45
N ARG A 21 1.35 11.03 -2.52
CA ARG A 21 1.01 11.64 -3.82
C ARG A 21 -0.21 10.99 -4.49
N SER A 22 -0.48 9.72 -4.19
CA SER A 22 -1.69 9.00 -4.61
C SER A 22 -2.89 9.27 -3.67
N GLY A 23 -2.78 10.21 -2.73
CA GLY A 23 -3.84 10.57 -1.79
C GLY A 23 -3.84 9.75 -0.50
N ALA A 24 -2.76 9.00 -0.22
CA ALA A 24 -2.64 8.27 1.03
C ALA A 24 -2.40 9.20 2.23
N GLU A 25 -3.07 8.90 3.33
CA GLU A 25 -2.83 9.52 4.62
C GLU A 25 -2.32 8.48 5.62
N THR A 26 -1.38 8.86 6.47
CA THR A 26 -1.02 8.01 7.60
C THR A 26 -2.15 7.96 8.62
N ARG A 27 -2.38 6.78 9.20
CA ARG A 27 -3.41 6.59 10.24
C ARG A 27 -2.79 5.93 11.47
N GLY A 28 -3.41 6.13 12.62
CA GLY A 28 -3.09 5.39 13.85
C GLY A 28 -4.11 4.29 14.10
N GLY A 29 -3.92 3.53 15.19
CA GLY A 29 -4.88 2.49 15.62
C GLY A 29 -4.71 1.13 14.95
N PHE A 30 -3.64 0.95 14.17
CA PHE A 30 -3.24 -0.36 13.64
C PHE A 30 -2.05 -0.92 14.42
N PRO A 31 -1.77 -2.24 14.35
CA PRO A 31 -0.62 -2.87 15.01
C PRO A 31 0.75 -2.51 14.40
N THR A 32 0.85 -1.40 13.67
CA THR A 32 2.08 -0.85 13.09
C THR A 32 1.93 0.67 12.95
N GLU A 33 3.04 1.38 13.12
CA GLU A 33 3.16 2.82 12.85
C GLU A 33 3.16 3.12 11.34
N HIS A 34 3.46 2.12 10.51
CA HIS A 34 3.45 2.23 9.05
C HIS A 34 2.09 1.78 8.51
N SER A 35 1.09 2.63 8.67
CA SER A 35 -0.24 2.41 8.10
C SER A 35 -0.69 3.58 7.25
N TRP A 36 -1.10 3.27 6.02
CA TRP A 36 -1.53 4.26 5.02
C TRP A 36 -2.93 3.93 4.54
N HIS A 37 -3.85 4.87 4.74
CA HIS A 37 -5.21 4.80 4.22
C HIS A 37 -5.27 5.53 2.87
N ILE A 38 -5.69 4.83 1.83
CA ILE A 38 -5.63 5.28 0.43
C ILE A 38 -7.01 5.12 -0.21
N PRO A 39 -7.64 6.21 -0.67
CA PRO A 39 -8.89 6.14 -1.41
C PRO A 39 -8.62 5.81 -2.88
N LEU A 40 -8.63 4.53 -3.25
CA LEU A 40 -8.46 4.10 -4.64
C LEU A 40 -9.73 4.30 -5.45
N LEU A 41 -9.63 4.58 -6.76
CA LEU A 41 -10.80 4.80 -7.61
C LEU A 41 -11.61 3.50 -7.81
N PRO A 42 -12.95 3.55 -7.86
CA PRO A 42 -13.82 4.73 -7.76
C PRO A 42 -14.33 5.02 -6.33
N ARG A 43 -13.42 5.04 -5.33
CA ARG A 43 -13.60 5.28 -3.87
C ARG A 43 -13.65 4.01 -3.01
N ILE A 44 -12.79 3.04 -3.30
CA ILE A 44 -12.55 1.92 -2.39
C ILE A 44 -11.48 2.34 -1.38
N PRO A 45 -11.82 2.43 -0.08
CA PRO A 45 -10.82 2.67 0.95
C PRO A 45 -9.94 1.41 1.10
N VAL A 46 -8.64 1.60 0.95
CA VAL A 46 -7.63 0.56 1.10
C VAL A 46 -6.65 0.97 2.18
N ILE A 47 -6.25 0.03 3.02
CA ILE A 47 -5.22 0.26 4.04
C ILE A 47 -4.02 -0.62 3.73
N VAL A 48 -2.87 0.01 3.52
CA VAL A 48 -1.58 -0.67 3.44
C VAL A 48 -0.95 -0.64 4.83
N LEU A 49 -0.63 -1.81 5.35
CA LEU A 49 0.10 -1.99 6.61
C LEU A 49 1.46 -2.59 6.31
N TYR A 50 2.50 -2.04 6.92
CA TYR A 50 3.87 -2.52 6.78
C TYR A 50 4.49 -2.77 8.15
N TRP A 51 5.15 -3.92 8.30
CA TRP A 51 6.00 -4.23 9.44
C TRP A 51 7.42 -4.41 8.88
N PRO A 52 8.36 -3.51 9.24
CA PRO A 52 9.77 -3.71 8.92
C PRO A 52 10.28 -5.03 9.50
N ALA A 53 11.30 -5.61 8.88
CA ALA A 53 11.97 -6.77 9.45
C ALA A 53 12.59 -6.44 10.82
N ASP A 54 12.56 -7.40 11.74
CA ASP A 54 13.21 -7.32 13.04
C ASP A 54 14.11 -8.55 13.30
N SER A 55 14.55 -8.74 14.54
CA SER A 55 15.43 -9.86 14.90
C SER A 55 14.77 -11.24 14.84
N GLU A 56 13.44 -11.31 14.89
CA GLU A 56 12.66 -12.56 14.99
C GLU A 56 11.87 -12.84 13.71
N PHE A 57 11.47 -11.80 12.97
CA PHE A 57 10.57 -11.90 11.83
C PHE A 57 11.07 -11.10 10.62
N GLY A 58 10.84 -11.67 9.43
CA GLY A 58 11.00 -10.93 8.18
C GLY A 58 9.96 -9.82 8.04
N SER A 59 10.23 -8.88 7.13
CA SER A 59 9.29 -7.80 6.82
C SER A 59 7.97 -8.35 6.31
N LYS A 60 6.89 -7.57 6.49
CA LYS A 60 5.55 -7.98 6.09
C LYS A 60 4.75 -6.79 5.59
N VAL A 61 4.00 -7.01 4.51
CA VAL A 61 2.97 -6.08 4.05
C VAL A 61 1.63 -6.77 4.13
N LYS A 62 0.58 -6.03 4.50
CA LYS A 62 -0.81 -6.44 4.29
C LYS A 62 -1.56 -5.33 3.59
N VAL A 63 -2.40 -5.71 2.64
CA VAL A 63 -3.38 -4.79 2.04
C VAL A 63 -4.77 -5.19 2.52
N LEU A 64 -5.44 -4.29 3.23
CA LEU A 64 -6.76 -4.48 3.78
C LEU A 64 -7.78 -3.67 2.99
N PHE A 65 -8.97 -4.24 2.82
CA PHE A 65 -10.11 -3.59 2.19
C PHE A 65 -11.21 -3.40 3.22
N ASP A 66 -12.09 -2.41 2.98
CA ASP A 66 -13.33 -2.33 3.72
C ASP A 66 -14.19 -3.59 3.51
N SER A 67 -14.89 -3.99 4.56
CA SER A 67 -15.74 -5.19 4.59
C SER A 67 -16.89 -5.19 3.57
N THR A 68 -17.15 -4.07 2.91
CA THR A 68 -18.18 -3.94 1.87
C THR A 68 -17.61 -3.91 0.45
N ALA A 69 -16.28 -4.00 0.28
CA ALA A 69 -15.65 -3.88 -1.04
C ALA A 69 -16.18 -4.92 -2.04
N ASP A 70 -16.39 -6.16 -1.59
CA ASP A 70 -16.91 -7.28 -2.37
C ASP A 70 -18.39 -7.13 -2.80
N LYS A 71 -19.11 -6.16 -2.22
CA LYS A 71 -20.49 -5.81 -2.62
C LYS A 71 -20.54 -4.92 -3.86
N PHE A 72 -19.46 -4.21 -4.15
CA PHE A 72 -19.40 -3.22 -5.23
C PHE A 72 -18.43 -3.60 -6.35
N LEU A 73 -17.40 -4.38 -6.03
CA LEU A 73 -16.43 -4.90 -6.98
C LEU A 73 -16.28 -6.40 -6.78
N ASP A 74 -16.19 -7.13 -7.89
CA ASP A 74 -15.77 -8.52 -7.85
C ASP A 74 -14.30 -8.64 -7.42
N VAL A 75 -13.90 -9.85 -7.02
CA VAL A 75 -12.55 -10.13 -6.52
C VAL A 75 -11.47 -9.80 -7.56
N GLU A 76 -11.70 -10.03 -8.85
CA GLU A 76 -10.71 -9.73 -9.89
C GLU A 76 -10.51 -8.21 -10.02
N SER A 77 -11.59 -7.45 -10.02
CA SER A 77 -11.55 -5.98 -10.02
C SER A 77 -10.80 -5.42 -8.80
N ILE A 78 -10.99 -6.01 -7.61
CA ILE A 78 -10.27 -5.63 -6.39
C ILE A 78 -8.76 -5.93 -6.54
N MET A 79 -8.42 -7.09 -7.09
CA MET A 79 -7.03 -7.49 -7.33
C MET A 79 -6.35 -6.53 -8.32
N PHE A 80 -6.97 -6.26 -9.47
CA PHE A 80 -6.44 -5.33 -10.47
C PHE A 80 -6.29 -3.90 -9.93
N LEU A 81 -7.19 -3.47 -9.04
CA LEU A 81 -7.10 -2.15 -8.42
C LEU A 81 -5.82 -1.99 -7.59
N VAL A 82 -5.48 -3.02 -6.80
CA VAL A 82 -4.25 -3.00 -5.98
C VAL A 82 -3.01 -3.25 -6.82
N GLU A 83 -3.07 -4.14 -7.82
CA GLU A 83 -1.96 -4.32 -8.77
C GLU A 83 -1.63 -3.01 -9.50
N GLY A 84 -2.65 -2.27 -9.94
CA GLY A 84 -2.47 -0.96 -10.56
C GLY A 84 -1.82 0.05 -9.62
N LEU A 85 -2.18 0.07 -8.33
CA LEU A 85 -1.48 0.89 -7.33
C LEU A 85 0.00 0.49 -7.24
N VAL A 86 0.30 -0.79 -7.05
CA VAL A 86 1.67 -1.29 -6.90
C VAL A 86 2.52 -0.97 -8.13
N TYR A 87 1.98 -1.20 -9.33
CA TYR A 87 2.63 -0.87 -10.60
C TYR A 87 2.96 0.62 -10.70
N ASN A 88 2.03 1.50 -10.31
CA ASN A 88 2.25 2.94 -10.34
C ASN A 88 3.36 3.38 -9.37
N ILE A 89 3.41 2.79 -8.17
CA ILE A 89 4.47 3.06 -7.19
C ILE A 89 5.81 2.56 -7.73
N GLU A 90 5.88 1.34 -8.27
CA GLU A 90 7.10 0.77 -8.84
C GLU A 90 7.64 1.59 -10.01
N ALA A 91 6.76 2.00 -10.92
CA ALA A 91 7.11 2.86 -12.04
C ALA A 91 7.65 4.22 -11.57
N ALA A 92 7.11 4.77 -10.49
CA ALA A 92 7.59 6.03 -9.89
C ALA A 92 8.88 5.85 -9.07
N MET A 93 9.11 4.67 -8.47
CA MET A 93 10.34 4.33 -7.75
C MET A 93 11.56 4.35 -8.68
N SER A 94 11.38 3.94 -9.93
CA SER A 94 12.42 3.94 -10.98
C SER A 94 12.74 5.33 -11.54
N ARG A 95 11.94 6.35 -11.22
CA ARG A 95 12.15 7.73 -11.67
C ARG A 95 12.89 8.53 -10.58
N PRO A 96 13.81 9.44 -10.95
CA PRO A 96 14.39 10.39 -10.01
C PRO A 96 13.29 11.30 -9.45
N VAL A 97 13.33 11.55 -8.14
CA VAL A 97 12.41 12.48 -7.47
C VAL A 97 12.85 13.89 -7.86
N THR A 98 12.05 14.56 -8.70
CA THR A 98 12.13 16.00 -9.01
C THR A 98 11.44 16.83 -7.96
#